data_AF-A0A957V241-F1
#
_entry.id   AF-A0A957V241-F1
#
_cell.length_a   1.000
_cell.length_b   1.000
_cell.length_c   1.000
_cell.angle_alpha   90.00
_cell.angle_beta   90.00
_cell.angle_gamma   90.00
#
_symmetry.space_group_name_H-M   'P 1'
#
loop_
_entity.id
_entity.type
_entity.pdbx_description
1 polymer ?
#
loop_
_entity_poly.entity_id
_entity_poly.type
_entity_poly.pdbx_seq_one_letter_code
_entity_poly.pdbx_strand_id
1 'polypeptide(L)' 'MSDRLYYTDSYLAAFESPVFAIDDVDGRPAVRLAQSCFYPTSGGQLHDTGTLGGMAVVDVVAA' A
#
# COMPACT_ATOMS: atom_id res chain seq x y z
N MET A 1 0.81 -14.05 3.30
CA MET A 1 1.55 -13.40 2.20
C MET A 1 0.66 -12.28 1.67
N SER A 2 1.23 -11.11 1.39
CA SER A 2 0.52 -10.01 0.72
C SER A 2 0.98 -9.97 -0.73
N ASP A 3 0.05 -9.95 -1.69
CA ASP A 3 0.39 -9.90 -3.12
C ASP A 3 0.69 -8.46 -3.54
N ARG A 4 1.86 -8.28 -4.13
CA ARG A 4 2.36 -6.99 -4.61
C ARG A 4 1.99 -6.83 -6.08
N LEU A 5 0.78 -6.31 -6.34
CA LEU A 5 0.20 -6.21 -7.68
C LEU A 5 1.07 -5.36 -8.62
N TYR A 6 1.80 -4.37 -8.08
CA TYR A 6 2.71 -3.51 -8.82
C TYR A 6 3.89 -4.24 -9.48
N TYR A 7 4.22 -5.47 -9.07
CA TYR A 7 5.22 -6.30 -9.78
C TYR A 7 4.64 -6.99 -11.01
N THR A 8 3.33 -7.19 -11.06
CA THR A 8 2.66 -7.88 -12.17
C THR A 8 2.17 -6.89 -13.22
N ASP A 9 1.59 -5.78 -12.79
CA ASP A 9 1.13 -4.69 -13.65
C ASP A 9 1.44 -3.34 -12.99
N SER A 10 2.46 -2.64 -13.52
CA SER A 10 2.87 -1.33 -13.01
C SER A 10 1.94 -0.19 -13.44
N TYR A 11 0.99 -0.43 -14.35
CA TYR A 11 0.00 0.57 -14.77
C TYR A 11 -1.32 0.45 -14.00
N LEU A 12 -1.50 -0.60 -13.19
CA LEU A 12 -2.69 -0.79 -12.39
C LEU A 12 -2.79 0.28 -11.29
N ALA A 13 -3.72 1.22 -11.47
CA ALA A 13 -3.90 2.37 -10.57
C ALA A 13 -5.10 2.24 -9.61
N ALA A 14 -5.89 1.18 -9.74
CA ALA A 14 -7.06 0.92 -8.90
C ALA A 14 -7.19 -0.58 -8.61
N PHE A 15 -7.55 -0.93 -7.38
CA PHE A 15 -7.68 -2.32 -6.93
C PHE A 15 -8.67 -2.40 -5.76
N GLU A 16 -9.13 -3.63 -5.50
CA GLU A 16 -9.86 -3.97 -4.28
C GLU A 16 -9.05 -5.03 -3.52
N SER A 17 -8.99 -4.93 -2.20
CA SER A 17 -8.29 -5.90 -1.36
C SER A 17 -8.95 -6.00 0.01
N PRO A 18 -9.05 -7.22 0.58
CA PRO A 18 -9.31 -7.38 2.00
C PRO A 18 -8.25 -6.67 2.86
N VAL A 19 -8.70 -6.14 4.00
CA VAL A 19 -7.83 -5.70 5.09
C VAL A 19 -7.54 -6.91 5.97
N PHE A 20 -6.26 -7.25 6.11
CA PHE A 20 -5.80 -8.32 6.99
C PHE A 20 -5.62 -7.87 8.43
N ALA A 21 -5.13 -6.65 8.63
CA ALA A 21 -4.88 -6.10 9.94
C ALA A 21 -4.92 -4.57 9.92
N ILE A 22 -5.12 -4.00 11.09
CA ILE A 22 -4.91 -2.59 11.38
C ILE A 22 -3.75 -2.53 12.36
N ASP A 23 -2.77 -1.69 12.06
CA ASP A 23 -1.51 -1.55 12.78
C ASP A 23 -1.27 -0.07 13.13
N ASP A 24 -0.28 0.18 13.97
CA ASP A 24 0.28 1.51 14.20
C ASP A 24 1.72 1.52 13.69
N VAL A 25 2.05 2.48 12.82
CA VAL A 25 3.39 2.69 12.28
C VAL A 25 3.78 4.13 12.56
N ASP A 26 4.79 4.32 13.39
CA ASP A 26 5.31 5.63 13.80
C ASP A 26 4.22 6.58 14.35
N GLY A 27 3.27 6.04 15.13
CA GLY A 27 2.17 6.80 15.73
C GLY A 27 1.05 7.14 14.74
N ARG A 28 1.01 6.49 13.58
CA ARG A 28 -0.01 6.66 12.55
C ARG A 28 -0.77 5.36 12.32
N PRO A 29 -2.10 5.42 12.14
CA PRO A 29 -2.88 4.24 11.78
C PRO A 29 -2.45 3.74 10.40
N ALA A 30 -2.14 2.44 10.33
CA ALA A 30 -1.78 1.75 9.11
C ALA A 30 -2.73 0.57 8.87
N VAL A 31 -2.97 0.23 7.61
CA VAL A 31 -3.75 -0.95 7.25
C VAL A 31 -2.90 -1.88 6.42
N ARG A 32 -2.94 -3.17 6.77
CA ARG A 32 -2.23 -4.21 6.06
C ARG A 32 -3.19 -4.91 5.12
N LEU A 33 -2.89 -4.85 3.83
CA LEU A 33 -3.76 -5.36 2.76
C LEU A 33 -3.31 -6.74 2.30
N ALA A 34 -4.27 -7.56 1.88
CA ALA A 34 -3.98 -8.84 1.25
C ALA A 34 -3.27 -8.68 -0.09
N GLN A 35 -3.61 -7.64 -0.85
CA GLN A 35 -3.02 -7.31 -2.13
C GLN A 35 -2.95 -5.79 -2.26
N SER A 36 -1.93 -5.26 -2.94
CA SER A 36 -1.79 -3.80 -3.11
C SER A 36 -1.10 -3.43 -4.41
N CYS A 37 -1.59 -2.38 -5.08
CA CYS A 37 -0.86 -1.71 -6.16
C CYS A 37 0.04 -0.57 -5.67
N PHE A 38 -0.06 -0.15 -4.40
CA PHE A 38 0.80 0.89 -3.84
C PHE A 38 2.23 0.36 -3.64
N TYR A 39 3.19 0.99 -4.30
CA TYR A 39 4.61 0.75 -4.14
C TYR A 39 5.16 1.40 -2.85
N PRO A 40 5.95 0.68 -2.03
CA PRO A 40 6.64 1.24 -0.86
C PRO A 40 7.90 2.00 -1.25
N THR A 41 8.36 2.94 -0.42
CA THR A 41 9.65 3.60 -0.66
C THR A 41 10.78 2.56 -0.68
N SER A 42 11.43 2.39 -1.83
CA SER A 42 12.49 1.38 -2.02
C SER A 42 13.32 1.68 -3.27
N GLY A 43 14.57 1.20 -3.30
CA GLY A 43 15.44 1.34 -4.48
C GLY A 43 15.76 2.79 -4.90
N GLY A 44 15.58 3.76 -4.00
CA GLY A 44 15.72 5.19 -4.32
C GLY A 44 14.46 5.83 -4.92
N GLN A 45 13.39 5.05 -5.14
CA GLN A 45 12.08 5.52 -5.56
C GLN A 45 11.20 5.78 -4.33
N LEU A 46 10.47 6.89 -4.36
CA LEU A 46 9.49 7.25 -3.33
C LEU A 46 8.24 6.37 -3.44
N HIS A 47 7.53 6.21 -2.32
CA HIS A 47 6.27 5.49 -2.28
C HIS A 47 5.21 6.08 -3.22
N ASP A 48 4.26 5.25 -3.61
CA ASP A 48 3.07 5.69 -4.32
C ASP A 48 2.11 6.45 -3.39
N THR A 49 1.42 7.44 -3.97
CA THR A 49 0.38 8.23 -3.30
C THR A 49 -0.96 7.97 -3.94
N GLY A 50 -2.05 8.28 -3.24
CA GLY A 50 -3.40 8.08 -3.75
C GLY A 50 -4.43 8.07 -2.64
N THR A 51 -5.51 7.32 -2.84
CA THR A 51 -6.56 7.15 -1.83
C THR A 51 -6.83 5.69 -1.56
N LEU A 52 -7.11 5.37 -0.29
CA LEU A 52 -7.53 4.05 0.16
C LEU A 52 -8.75 4.22 1.06
N GLY A 53 -9.88 3.59 0.68
CA GLY A 53 -11.15 3.78 1.42
C GLY A 53 -11.60 5.25 1.50
N GLY A 54 -11.23 6.08 0.53
CA GLY A 54 -11.51 7.52 0.52
C GLY A 54 -10.55 8.38 1.37
N MET A 55 -9.58 7.77 2.05
CA MET A 55 -8.56 8.48 2.84
C MET A 55 -7.26 8.61 2.05
N ALA A 56 -6.53 9.72 2.21
CA ALA A 56 -5.25 9.92 1.54
C ALA A 56 -4.19 8.96 2.10
N VAL A 57 -3.46 8.30 1.19
CA VAL A 57 -2.27 7.51 1.54
C VAL A 57 -1.09 8.45 1.66
N VAL A 58 -0.47 8.48 2.84
CA VAL A 58 0.64 9.40 3.18
C VAL A 58 2.00 8.71 3.28
N ASP A 59 2.00 7.38 3.34
CA ASP A 59 3.19 6.54 3.32
C ASP A 59 2.81 5.10 2.96
N VAL A 60 3.78 4.33 2.46
CA VAL A 60 3.64 2.93 2.13
C VAL A 60 4.89 2.19 2.60
N VAL A 61 4.71 1.28 3.55
CA VAL A 61 5.79 0.50 4.15
C VAL A 61 5.70 -0.97 3.77
N ALA A 62 6.84 -1.60 3.48
CA ALA A 62 6.92 -3.04 3.29
C ALA A 62 7.19 -3.71 4.65
N ALA A 63 6.25 -4.56 5.09
CA ALA A 63 6.46 -5.50 6.19
C ALA A 63 7.03 -6.84 5.69
#